data_AF-A0A1X0S1Z3-F1
#
_entry.id   AF-A0A1X0S1Z3-F1
#
_cell.length_a   1.000
_cell.length_b   1.000
_cell.length_c   1.000
_cell.angle_alpha   90.00
_cell.angle_beta   90.00
_cell.angle_gamma   90.00
#
_symmetry.space_group_name_H-M   'P 1'
#
loop_
_entity.id
_entity.type
_entity.pdbx_description
1 polymer ?
#
loop_
_entity_poly.entity_id
_entity_poly.type
_entity_poly.pdbx_seq_one_letter_code
_entity_poly.pdbx_strand_id
1 'polypeptide(L)'
;FMFYVKNYYLEHERVFKWARAYQIQTFTNMETNNYIESWHNQLMTNYLQRKRNRRLDFLIFILVDDVHTGFMHNTARMAADIRRMGSKTREARKRMIAAEEIN
;
A
#
# COMPACT_ATOMS: atom_id res chain seq x y z
N PHE A 1 15.84 -20.45 20.81
CA PHE A 1 15.44 -19.50 19.73
C PHE A 1 16.48 -19.42 18.61
N MET A 2 17.72 -18.97 18.86
CA MET A 2 18.75 -18.85 17.79
C MET A 2 19.07 -20.17 17.06
N PHE A 3 19.16 -21.30 17.77
CA PHE A 3 19.38 -22.61 17.13
C PHE A 3 18.23 -23.06 16.24
N TYR A 4 16.98 -22.75 16.63
CA TYR A 4 15.80 -23.06 15.84
C TYR A 4 15.77 -22.26 14.53
N VAL A 5 16.05 -20.95 14.61
CA VAL A 5 16.13 -20.08 13.43
C VAL A 5 17.27 -20.53 12.50
N LYS A 6 18.44 -20.89 13.07
CA LYS A 6 19.59 -21.35 12.28
C LYS A 6 19.29 -22.63 11.50
N ASN A 7 18.71 -23.64 12.17
CA ASN A 7 18.51 -24.96 11.56
C ASN A 7 17.30 -25.02 10.62
N TYR A 8 16.24 -24.25 10.88
CA TYR A 8 15.02 -24.32 10.06
C TYR A 8 14.94 -23.26 8.95
N TYR A 9 15.53 -22.08 9.16
CA TYR A 9 15.36 -20.95 8.26
C TYR A 9 16.67 -20.51 7.58
N LEU A 10 17.82 -20.71 8.24
CA LEU A 10 19.13 -20.29 7.72
C LEU A 10 19.93 -21.41 7.02
N GLU A 11 19.35 -22.60 6.86
CA GLU A 11 19.97 -23.65 6.02
C GLU A 11 20.04 -23.21 4.56
N HIS A 12 21.19 -23.50 3.95
CA HIS A 12 21.74 -22.87 2.75
C HIS A 12 20.74 -22.78 1.59
N GLU A 13 19.85 -23.75 1.39
CA GLU A 13 18.87 -23.76 0.30
C GLU A 13 17.57 -23.00 0.61
N ARG A 14 17.16 -22.96 1.89
CA ARG A 14 15.94 -22.26 2.32
C ARG A 14 16.14 -20.76 2.35
N VAL A 15 17.33 -20.29 2.74
CA VAL A 15 17.69 -18.86 2.70
C VAL A 15 17.47 -18.28 1.31
N PHE A 16 17.88 -18.98 0.26
CA PHE A 16 17.66 -18.52 -1.12
C PHE A 16 16.19 -18.42 -1.53
N LYS A 17 15.27 -19.08 -0.81
CA LYS A 17 13.82 -19.06 -1.10
C LYS A 17 13.11 -17.85 -0.48
N TRP A 18 13.60 -17.31 0.64
CA TRP A 18 12.93 -16.23 1.37
C TRP A 18 13.78 -14.97 1.61
N ALA A 19 15.12 -15.06 1.51
CA ALA A 19 16.00 -13.92 1.69
C ALA A 19 16.13 -13.14 0.37
N ARG A 20 15.47 -11.98 0.33
CA ARG A 20 15.43 -11.04 -0.80
C ARG A 20 16.80 -10.69 -1.40
N ALA A 21 17.85 -10.70 -0.58
CA ALA A 21 19.23 -10.42 -1.01
C ALA A 21 19.74 -11.39 -2.10
N TYR A 22 19.14 -12.57 -2.24
CA TYR A 22 19.58 -13.60 -3.18
C TYR A 22 18.65 -13.84 -4.36
N GLN A 23 17.49 -13.18 -4.44
CA GLN A 23 16.50 -13.34 -5.52
C GLN A 23 16.40 -12.10 -6.42
N ILE A 24 17.48 -11.31 -6.50
CA ILE A 24 17.48 -10.00 -7.19
C ILE A 24 16.95 -10.12 -8.62
N GLN A 25 17.33 -11.16 -9.38
CA GLN A 25 16.96 -11.32 -10.79
C GLN A 25 15.48 -11.73 -11.02
N THR A 26 14.79 -12.28 -10.02
CA THR A 26 13.39 -12.74 -10.16
C THR A 26 12.40 -11.61 -9.86
N PHE A 27 12.82 -10.60 -9.10
CA PHE A 27 11.99 -9.47 -8.67
C PHE A 27 12.46 -8.12 -9.21
N THR A 28 13.47 -8.10 -10.08
CA THR A 28 14.05 -6.89 -10.70
C THR A 28 13.00 -6.02 -11.41
N ASN A 29 11.94 -6.63 -11.96
CA ASN A 29 10.89 -5.93 -12.70
C ASN A 29 9.55 -5.87 -11.94
N MET A 30 9.49 -6.33 -10.68
CA MET A 30 8.27 -6.23 -9.91
C MET A 30 8.17 -4.79 -9.36
N GLU A 31 7.43 -3.93 -10.07
CA GLU A 31 7.10 -2.56 -9.64
C GLU A 31 6.23 -2.50 -8.36
N THR A 32 6.17 -3.58 -7.57
CA THR A 32 5.62 -3.57 -6.22
C THR A 32 6.41 -2.65 -5.30
N ASN A 33 7.67 -2.31 -5.62
CA ASN A 33 8.43 -1.32 -4.83
C ASN A 33 7.72 0.03 -4.79
N ASN A 34 7.27 0.56 -5.94
CA ASN A 34 6.65 1.88 -5.99
C ASN A 34 5.30 1.91 -5.27
N TYR A 35 4.52 0.83 -5.38
CA TYR A 35 3.24 0.73 -4.66
C TYR A 35 3.46 0.62 -3.15
N ILE A 36 4.34 -0.27 -2.70
CA ILE A 36 4.64 -0.47 -1.28
C ILE A 36 5.28 0.79 -0.69
N GLU A 37 6.20 1.43 -1.40
CA GLU A 37 6.88 2.65 -0.96
C GLU A 37 5.93 3.85 -0.95
N SER A 38 5.03 3.97 -1.93
CA SER A 38 3.96 4.98 -1.93
C SER A 38 2.98 4.76 -0.78
N TRP A 39 2.56 3.53 -0.53
CA TRP A 39 1.69 3.20 0.59
C TRP A 39 2.37 3.46 1.93
N HIS A 40 3.64 3.08 2.07
CA HIS A 40 4.45 3.37 3.25
C HIS A 40 4.61 4.87 3.47
N ASN A 41 4.83 5.65 2.41
CA ASN A 41 4.88 7.11 2.49
C ASN A 41 3.54 7.72 2.91
N GLN A 42 2.42 7.18 2.44
CA GLN A 42 1.09 7.60 2.88
C GLN A 42 0.83 7.23 4.35
N LEU A 43 1.24 6.03 4.78
CA LEU A 43 1.18 5.61 6.18
C LEU A 43 1.98 6.57 7.08
N MET A 44 3.23 6.83 6.68
CA MET A 44 4.13 7.71 7.40
C MET A 44 3.64 9.15 7.44
N THR A 45 3.04 9.64 6.35
CA THR A 45 2.56 11.04 6.24
C THR A 45 1.23 11.25 6.95
N ASN A 46 0.22 10.43 6.62
CA ASN A 46 -1.17 10.69 6.98
C ASN A 46 -1.50 10.20 8.39
N TYR A 47 -0.92 9.07 8.82
CA TYR A 47 -1.26 8.44 10.09
C TYR A 47 -0.16 8.66 11.15
N LEU A 48 1.11 8.54 10.77
CA LEU A 48 2.23 8.62 11.72
C LEU A 48 2.85 10.02 11.84
N GLN A 49 2.46 10.96 10.96
CA GLN A 49 2.95 12.35 10.93
C GLN A 49 4.47 12.47 10.86
N ARG A 50 5.15 11.51 10.22
CA ARG A 50 6.62 11.42 10.10
C ARG A 50 7.39 11.45 11.44
N LYS A 51 6.74 11.13 12.57
CA LYS A 51 7.43 11.04 13.86
C LYS A 51 8.29 9.78 13.91
N ARG A 52 9.59 9.95 14.16
CA ARG A 52 10.60 8.87 14.13
C ARG A 52 10.44 7.81 15.22
N ASN A 53 9.91 8.15 16.41
CA ASN A 53 9.79 7.23 17.53
C ASN A 53 8.37 7.24 18.09
N ARG A 54 7.61 6.17 17.79
CA ARG A 54 6.38 5.81 18.50
C ARG A 54 6.63 4.43 19.14
N ARG A 55 6.17 4.25 20.39
CA ARG A 55 6.22 2.93 21.01
C ARG A 55 5.40 1.94 20.18
N LEU A 56 5.80 0.67 20.18
CA LEU A 56 5.20 -0.37 19.34
C LEU A 56 3.69 -0.54 19.58
N ASP A 57 3.24 -0.39 20.82
CA ASP A 57 1.82 -0.43 21.21
C ASP A 57 1.00 0.66 20.50
N PHE A 58 1.54 1.87 20.39
CA PHE A 58 0.87 2.97 19.70
C PHE A 58 0.87 2.78 18.17
N LEU A 59 1.90 2.15 17.61
CA LEU A 59 1.91 1.78 16.19
C LEU A 59 0.83 0.74 15.87
N ILE A 60 0.68 -0.28 16.72
CA ILE A 60 -0.35 -1.31 16.58
C ILE A 60 -1.75 -0.68 16.64
N PHE A 61 -1.98 0.22 17.60
CA PHE A 61 -3.26 0.95 17.72
C PHE A 61 -3.63 1.67 16.42
N ILE A 62 -2.71 2.44 15.84
CA ILE A 62 -2.94 3.21 14.60
C ILE A 62 -3.19 2.29 13.41
N LEU A 63 -2.46 1.17 13.31
CA LEU A 63 -2.65 0.21 12.22
C LEU A 63 -4.01 -0.49 12.29
N VAL A 64 -4.46 -0.84 13.49
CA VAL A 64 -5.69 -1.62 13.70
C VAL A 64 -6.93 -0.74 13.69
N ASP A 65 -6.90 0.44 14.31
CA ASP A 65 -8.09 1.28 14.47
C ASP A 65 -8.22 2.27 13.30
N ASP A 66 -7.19 3.09 13.06
CA ASP A 66 -7.26 4.17 12.08
C ASP A 66 -7.10 3.67 10.64
N VAL A 67 -6.05 2.88 10.37
CA VAL A 67 -5.72 2.44 9.01
C VAL A 67 -6.74 1.43 8.48
N HIS A 68 -7.16 0.48 9.30
CA HIS A 68 -8.18 -0.49 8.90
C HIS A 68 -9.53 0.19 8.61
N THR A 69 -9.96 1.11 9.47
CA THR A 69 -11.20 1.87 9.24
C THR A 69 -11.12 2.70 7.95
N GLY A 70 -9.99 3.36 7.71
CA GLY A 70 -9.74 4.09 6.47
C GLY A 70 -9.75 3.19 5.22
N PHE A 71 -9.19 1.98 5.32
CA PHE A 71 -9.20 0.99 4.25
C PHE A 71 -10.60 0.48 3.94
N MET A 72 -11.38 0.14 4.97
CA MET A 72 -12.78 -0.30 4.82
C MET A 72 -13.64 0.81 4.23
N HIS A 73 -13.47 2.05 4.69
CA HIS A 73 -14.16 3.21 4.13
C HIS A 73 -13.81 3.43 2.65
N ASN A 74 -12.53 3.34 2.28
CA ASN A 74 -12.10 3.47 0.88
C ASN A 74 -12.64 2.32 0.01
N THR A 75 -12.66 1.10 0.53
CA THR A 75 -13.21 -0.07 -0.17
C THR A 75 -14.70 0.07 -0.40
N ALA A 76 -15.46 0.46 0.63
CA ALA A 76 -16.90 0.73 0.51
C ALA A 76 -17.18 1.86 -0.49
N ARG A 77 -16.36 2.92 -0.46
CA ARG A 77 -16.45 4.04 -1.39
C ARG A 77 -16.16 3.64 -2.84
N MET A 78 -15.18 2.77 -3.06
CA MET A 78 -14.88 2.20 -4.38
C MET A 78 -16.01 1.29 -4.86
N ALA A 79 -16.56 0.44 -3.99
CA ALA A 79 -17.68 -0.44 -4.31
C ALA A 79 -18.96 0.34 -4.65
N ALA A 80 -19.16 1.49 -4.01
CA ALA A 80 -20.29 2.37 -4.30
C ALA A 80 -20.08 3.28 -5.53
N ASP A 81 -18.95 3.14 -6.25
CA ASP A 81 -18.55 4.01 -7.37
C ASP A 81 -18.54 5.52 -7.03
N ILE A 82 -18.45 5.85 -5.75
CA ILE A 82 -18.36 7.23 -5.22
C ILE A 82 -16.91 7.71 -5.34
N ARG A 83 -16.31 7.51 -6.52
CA ARG A 83 -14.98 8.03 -6.79
C ARG A 83 -15.09 9.56 -6.87
N ARG A 84 -14.19 10.27 -6.17
CA ARG A 84 -13.95 11.68 -6.50
C ARG A 84 -13.41 11.69 -7.92
N MET A 85 -14.19 12.14 -8.89
CA MET A 85 -13.72 12.19 -10.28
C MET A 85 -12.39 12.95 -10.32
N GLY A 86 -11.34 12.28 -10.80
CA GLY A 86 -10.06 12.95 -11.03
C GLY A 86 -10.26 14.10 -12.01
N SER A 87 -9.46 15.16 -11.90
CA SER A 87 -9.61 16.37 -12.73
C SER A 87 -9.77 16.05 -14.21
N LYS A 88 -8.94 15.17 -14.75
CA LYS A 88 -9.00 14.73 -16.16
C LYS A 88 -10.32 14.03 -16.51
N THR A 89 -10.79 13.11 -15.67
CA THR A 89 -12.06 12.40 -15.86
C THR A 89 -13.26 13.33 -15.74
N ARG A 90 -13.19 14.33 -14.84
CA ARG A 90 -14.23 15.35 -14.68
C ARG A 90 -14.33 16.25 -15.90
N GLU A 91 -13.21 16.74 -16.42
CA GLU A 91 -13.22 17.59 -17.61
C GLU A 91 -13.62 16.80 -18.88
N ALA A 92 -13.24 15.52 -18.99
CA ALA A 92 -13.73 14.66 -20.07
C ALA A 92 -15.25 14.45 -20.00
N ARG A 93 -15.80 14.16 -18.82
CA ARG A 93 -17.24 13.99 -18.61
C ARG A 93 -18.02 15.28 -18.87
N LYS A 94 -17.50 16.44 -18.47
CA LYS A 94 -18.10 17.75 -18.79
C LYS A 94 -18.20 17.99 -20.30
N ARG A 95 -17.14 17.66 -21.05
CA ARG A 95 -17.17 17.78 -22.52
C ARG A 95 -18.18 16.84 -23.17
N MET A 96 -18.32 15.63 -22.61
CA MET A 96 -19.26 14.63 -23.09
C MET A 96 -20.71 15.10 -22.88
N ILE A 97 -21.04 15.59 -21.68
CA ILE A 97 -22.37 16.15 -21.36
C ILE A 97 -22.67 17.37 -22.25
N ALA A 98 -21.70 18.27 -22.43
CA ALA A 98 -21.87 19.43 -23.31
C ALA A 98 -22.09 19.05 -24.79
N ALA A 99 -21.53 17.92 -25.25
CA ALA A 99 -21.77 17.42 -26.60
C ALA A 99 -23.13 16.72 -26.74
N GLU A 100 -23.62 16.08 -25.68
CA GLU A 100 -24.96 15.47 -25.61
C GLU A 100 -26.08 16.53 -25.57
N GLU A 101 -25.84 17.70 -24.98
CA GLU A 101 -26.79 18.82 -24.96
C GLU A 101 -26.92 19.57 -26.30
N ILE A 102 -26.00 19.36 -27.23
CA ILE A 102 -25.97 20.03 -28.54
C ILE A 102 -26.73 19.23 -29.63
N ASN A 103 -27.14 17.99 -29.34
CA ASN A 103 -27.89 17.13 -30.25
C ASN A 103 -29.37 17.01 -29.86
#